data_AF-A0AAE3BGU2-F1
#
_entry.id   AF-A0AAE3BGU2-F1
#
_cell.length_a   1.000
_cell.length_b   1.000
_cell.length_c   1.000
_cell.angle_alpha   90.00
_cell.angle_beta   90.00
_cell.angle_gamma   90.00
#
_symmetry.space_group_name_H-M   'P 1'
#
loop_
_entity.id
_entity.type
_entity.pdbx_description
1 polymer ?
#
loop_
_entity_poly.entity_id
_entity_poly.type
_entity_poly.pdbx_seq_one_letter_code
_entity_poly.pdbx_strand_id
1 'polypeptide(L)'
;INQEDSIDNLMILTPSDHILVPDFPCLPQDCCTITFVRVQALSREDEQFISWEQPLIRNGLDMVLSGDTGSCAVSLLKNKAMPVGTLLEELVY
;
A
#
# COMPACT_ATOMS: atom_id res chain seq x y z
N ILE A 1 7.30 4.65 4.31
CA ILE A 1 7.04 5.47 3.11
C ILE A 1 6.05 6.55 3.51
N ASN A 2 6.39 7.80 3.28
CA ASN A 2 5.48 8.94 3.42
C ASN A 2 4.85 9.25 2.06
N GLN A 3 3.60 9.69 2.10
CA GLN A 3 2.80 10.00 0.92
C GLN A 3 2.28 11.42 1.07
N GLU A 4 2.62 12.30 0.13
CA GLU A 4 2.13 13.67 0.08
C GLU A 4 1.31 13.89 -1.19
N ASP A 5 0.05 14.30 -1.02
CA ASP A 5 -0.81 14.68 -2.14
C ASP A 5 -0.42 16.08 -2.63
N SER A 6 -0.08 16.16 -3.91
CA SER A 6 0.18 17.42 -4.59
C SER A 6 -1.02 17.83 -5.45
N ILE A 7 -1.05 19.10 -5.83
CA ILE A 7 -2.03 19.64 -6.76
C ILE A 7 -1.84 18.91 -8.12
N ASP A 8 -2.94 18.64 -8.83
CA ASP A 8 -2.99 17.96 -10.14
C ASP A 8 -2.86 16.42 -10.14
N ASN A 9 -3.49 15.70 -9.21
CA ASN A 9 -3.48 14.21 -9.18
C ASN A 9 -2.06 13.59 -9.08
N LEU A 10 -1.15 14.33 -8.46
CA LEU A 10 0.21 13.90 -8.22
C LEU A 10 0.38 13.50 -6.77
N MET A 11 1.23 12.51 -6.57
CA MET A 11 1.53 11.99 -5.25
C MET A 11 3.04 11.81 -5.14
N ILE A 12 3.62 12.41 -4.10
CA ILE A 12 5.05 12.33 -3.85
C ILE A 12 5.30 11.23 -2.83
N LEU A 13 6.09 10.24 -3.22
CA LEU A 13 6.52 9.14 -2.38
C LEU A 13 7.91 9.45 -1.84
N THR A 14 8.04 9.47 -0.51
CA THR A 14 9.33 9.67 0.17
C THR A 14 9.63 8.47 1.05
N PRO A 15 10.85 7.89 1.01
CA PRO A 15 11.26 6.89 1.99
C PRO A 15 11.09 7.42 3.43
N SER A 16 10.74 6.54 4.38
CA SER A 16 10.67 6.95 5.79
C SER A 16 11.41 5.96 6.68
N ASP A 17 11.78 6.39 7.88
CA ASP A 17 12.54 5.57 8.82
C ASP A 17 11.75 4.34 9.36
N HIS A 18 10.45 4.27 9.08
CA HIS A 18 9.54 3.20 9.49
C HIS A 18 9.08 2.30 8.32
N ILE A 19 9.92 2.07 7.32
CA ILE A 19 9.59 1.07 6.30
C ILE A 19 9.61 -0.32 6.99
N LEU A 20 8.51 -1.06 6.86
CA LEU A 20 8.33 -2.42 7.40
C LEU A 20 9.40 -3.42 6.93
N VAL A 21 10.12 -3.09 5.86
CA VAL A 21 11.14 -3.91 5.20
C VAL A 21 12.34 -3.02 4.88
N PRO A 22 13.58 -3.47 5.11
CA PRO A 22 14.78 -2.65 4.95
C PRO A 22 14.92 -1.97 3.58
N ASP A 23 14.39 -2.59 2.51
CA ASP A 23 14.29 -2.00 1.17
C ASP A 23 12.93 -2.35 0.54
N PHE A 24 12.05 -1.36 0.32
CA PHE A 24 10.83 -1.60 -0.45
C PHE A 24 11.20 -1.79 -1.94
N PRO A 25 10.82 -2.91 -2.56
CA PRO A 25 11.30 -3.24 -3.89
C PRO A 25 10.87 -2.20 -4.93
N CYS A 26 11.84 -1.74 -5.72
CA CYS A 26 11.65 -0.77 -6.80
C CYS A 26 11.21 0.65 -6.39
N LEU A 27 11.27 1.01 -5.10
CA LEU A 27 11.15 2.41 -4.71
C LEU A 27 12.51 3.12 -4.87
N PRO A 28 12.58 4.28 -5.55
CA PRO A 28 13.79 5.09 -5.56
C PRO A 28 14.21 5.47 -4.13
N GLN A 29 15.53 5.60 -3.89
CA GLN A 29 16.05 6.09 -2.60
C GLN A 29 15.80 7.59 -2.41
N ASP A 30 15.54 8.30 -3.50
CA ASP A 30 15.10 9.69 -3.50
C ASP A 30 13.56 9.79 -3.55
N CYS A 31 13.01 11.00 -3.40
CA CYS A 31 11.58 11.18 -3.60
C CYS A 31 11.17 10.88 -5.05
N CYS A 32 9.99 10.31 -5.24
CA CYS A 32 9.43 9.99 -6.55
C CYS A 32 8.03 10.59 -6.70
N THR A 33 7.79 11.28 -7.80
CA THR A 33 6.47 11.83 -8.15
C THR A 33 5.73 10.83 -9.04
N ILE A 34 4.56 10.39 -8.60
CA ILE A 34 3.72 9.45 -9.33
C ILE A 34 2.37 10.06 -9.70
N THR A 35 1.76 9.56 -10.78
CA THR A 35 0.39 9.88 -11.21
C THR A 35 -0.37 8.63 -11.63
N PHE A 36 -1.67 8.59 -11.40
CA PHE A 36 -2.56 7.55 -11.90
C PHE A 36 -3.25 7.95 -13.22
N VAL A 37 -2.91 9.12 -13.78
CA VAL A 37 -3.51 9.66 -14.99
C VAL A 37 -2.54 9.55 -16.17
N ARG A 38 -2.83 8.64 -17.11
CA ARG A 38 -1.94 8.35 -18.25
C ARG A 38 -1.66 9.58 -19.13
N VAL A 39 -2.66 10.43 -19.36
CA VAL A 39 -2.50 11.64 -20.19
C VAL A 39 -1.49 12.60 -19.57
N GLN A 40 -1.44 12.66 -18.24
CA GLN A 40 -0.54 13.53 -17.50
C GLN A 40 0.90 13.03 -17.58
N ALA A 41 1.11 11.72 -17.35
CA ALA A 41 2.43 11.10 -17.51
C ALA A 41 2.98 11.16 -18.95
N LEU A 42 2.13 11.27 -19.96
CA LEU A 42 2.56 11.51 -21.35
C LEU A 42 3.01 12.96 -21.59
N SER A 43 2.54 13.90 -20.76
CA SER A 43 2.87 15.32 -20.87
C SER A 43 4.11 15.73 -20.09
N ARG A 44 4.53 14.90 -19.12
CA ARG A 44 5.62 15.17 -18.17
C ARG A 44 6.40 13.89 -17.90
N GLU A 45 7.65 13.84 -18.36
CA GLU A 45 8.52 12.65 -18.21
C GLU A 45 9.02 12.42 -16.78
N ASP A 46 8.98 13.45 -15.95
CA ASP A 46 9.34 13.44 -14.53
C ASP A 46 8.26 12.83 -13.62
N GLU A 47 7.09 12.51 -14.16
CA GLU A 47 5.98 11.88 -13.45
C GLU A 47 5.85 10.41 -13.86
N GLN A 48 6.04 9.48 -12.91
CA GLN A 48 5.81 8.07 -13.20
C GLN A 48 4.31 7.76 -13.19
N PHE A 49 3.79 7.32 -14.33
CA PHE A 49 2.47 6.70 -14.37
C PHE A 49 2.47 5.46 -13.49
N ILE A 50 1.46 5.25 -12.64
CA ILE A 50 1.29 4.05 -11.82
C ILE A 50 0.07 3.19 -12.23
N SER A 51 0.27 1.87 -12.36
CA SER A 51 -0.74 0.86 -12.71
C SER A 51 -0.43 -0.50 -12.08
N TRP A 52 -1.40 -1.40 -12.07
CA TRP A 52 -1.29 -2.77 -11.50
C TRP A 52 -0.16 -3.62 -12.09
N GLU A 53 0.32 -3.28 -13.29
CA GLU A 53 1.34 -4.05 -14.00
C GLU A 53 2.76 -3.75 -13.55
N GLN A 54 2.97 -2.68 -12.79
CA GLN A 54 4.32 -2.23 -12.49
C GLN A 54 5.00 -3.04 -11.40
N PRO A 55 6.34 -3.15 -11.47
CA PRO A 55 7.14 -3.84 -10.47
C PRO A 55 6.86 -3.36 -9.04
N LEU A 56 6.64 -2.06 -8.84
CA LEU A 56 6.33 -1.49 -7.52
C LEU A 56 5.10 -2.16 -6.89
N ILE A 57 4.01 -2.30 -7.65
CA ILE A 57 2.76 -2.91 -7.17
C ILE A 57 2.91 -4.42 -7.04
N ARG A 58 3.48 -5.08 -8.07
CA ARG A 58 3.66 -6.54 -8.06
C ARG A 58 4.55 -7.02 -6.92
N ASN A 59 5.69 -6.36 -6.72
CA ASN A 59 6.64 -6.74 -5.68
C ASN A 59 6.11 -6.38 -4.28
N GLY A 60 5.38 -5.28 -4.14
CA GLY A 60 4.68 -4.95 -2.90
C GLY A 60 3.61 -5.99 -2.54
N LEU A 61 2.85 -6.47 -3.52
CA LEU A 61 1.89 -7.58 -3.34
C LEU A 61 2.60 -8.88 -2.97
N ASP A 62 3.64 -9.25 -3.72
CA ASP A 62 4.43 -10.46 -3.45
C ASP A 62 5.02 -10.44 -2.03
N MET A 63 5.53 -9.29 -1.58
CA MET A 63 6.06 -9.11 -0.23
C MET A 63 5.01 -9.37 0.87
N VAL A 64 3.75 -8.98 0.66
CA VAL A 64 2.66 -9.25 1.62
C VAL A 64 2.18 -10.69 1.51
N LEU A 65 2.00 -11.20 0.28
CA LEU A 65 1.40 -12.52 0.02
C LEU A 65 2.38 -13.68 0.29
N SER A 66 3.68 -13.45 0.17
CA SER A 66 4.71 -14.44 0.51
C SER A 66 5.05 -14.46 2.00
N GLY A 67 4.69 -13.40 2.73
CA GLY A 67 4.90 -13.29 4.17
C GLY A 67 3.77 -13.90 5.00
N ASP A 68 3.98 -13.98 6.31
CA ASP A 68 2.99 -14.39 7.31
C ASP A 68 2.29 -13.19 7.97
N THR A 69 2.70 -11.97 7.63
CA THR A 69 2.17 -10.74 8.22
C THR A 69 0.69 -10.59 7.85
N GLY A 70 -0.16 -10.44 8.87
CA GLY A 70 -1.61 -10.37 8.68
C GLY A 70 -2.31 -11.74 8.57
N SER A 71 -1.59 -12.87 8.69
CA SER A 71 -2.19 -14.22 8.66
C SER A 71 -3.03 -14.57 9.89
N CYS A 72 -2.85 -13.86 11.01
CA CYS A 72 -3.62 -14.07 12.24
C CYS A 72 -3.86 -12.72 12.94
N ALA A 73 -5.11 -12.46 13.32
CA ALA A 73 -5.50 -11.27 14.06
C ALA A 73 -6.65 -11.58 15.03
N VAL A 74 -6.71 -10.84 16.13
CA VAL A 74 -7.81 -10.90 17.10
C VAL A 74 -8.42 -9.51 17.23
N SER A 75 -9.75 -9.43 17.19
CA SER A 75 -10.49 -8.17 17.29
C SER A 75 -11.68 -8.28 18.24
N LEU A 76 -12.08 -7.15 18.83
CA LEU A 76 -13.23 -7.04 19.72
C LEU A 76 -14.37 -6.31 19.02
N LEU A 77 -15.52 -6.98 18.89
CA LEU A 77 -16.73 -6.39 18.34
C LEU A 77 -17.64 -5.86 19.45
N LYS A 78 -17.76 -4.54 19.56
CA LYS A 78 -18.70 -3.90 20.49
C LYS A 78 -20.09 -3.80 19.86
N ASN A 79 -20.96 -4.77 20.16
CA ASN A 79 -22.33 -4.80 19.66
C ASN A 79 -23.35 -5.22 20.74
N LYS A 80 -24.31 -4.35 21.07
CA LYS A 80 -25.35 -4.61 22.09
C LYS A 80 -26.40 -5.63 21.66
N ALA A 81 -26.52 -5.90 20.36
CA ALA A 81 -27.48 -6.86 19.83
C ALA A 81 -27.00 -8.32 19.91
N MET A 82 -25.75 -8.56 20.32
CA MET A 82 -25.14 -9.90 20.35
C MET A 82 -25.07 -10.44 21.79
N PRO A 83 -25.30 -11.75 21.99
CA PRO A 83 -25.04 -12.40 23.28
C PRO A 83 -23.58 -12.26 23.72
N VAL A 84 -23.36 -12.16 25.04
CA VAL A 84 -22.01 -12.13 25.63
C VAL A 84 -21.31 -13.46 25.38
N GLY A 85 -20.03 -13.40 25.02
CA GLY A 85 -19.21 -14.59 24.76
C GLY A 85 -19.42 -15.19 23.36
N THR A 86 -20.11 -14.49 22.46
CA THR A 86 -20.19 -14.90 21.04
C THR A 86 -18.79 -14.95 20.43
N LEU A 87 -18.45 -16.08 19.78
CA LEU A 87 -17.21 -16.27 19.03
C LEU A 87 -17.50 -16.23 17.52
N LEU A 88 -16.69 -15.47 16.78
CA LEU A 88 -16.69 -15.41 15.32
C LEU A 88 -15.28 -15.72 14.83
N GLU A 89 -15.19 -16.51 13.76
CA GLU A 89 -13.92 -16.89 13.14
C GLU A 89 -14.02 -16.62 11.63
N GLU A 90 -13.07 -15.84 11.11
CA GLU A 90 -12.94 -15.54 9.69
C GLU A 90 -11.77 -16.34 9.13
N LEU A 91 -12.03 -17.14 8.08
CA LEU A 91 -11.06 -18.04 7.47
C LEU A 91 -10.97 -17.70 5.97
N VAL A 92 -9.76 -17.37 5.52
CA VAL A 92 -9.45 -17.10 4.11
C VAL A 92 -8.58 -18.25 3.61
N TYR A 93 -9.07 -18.97 2.60
CA TYR A 93 -8.48 -20.21 2.05
C TYR A 93 -7.91 -20.01 0.65
#